data_AF-A0A352A4C5-F1
#
_entry.id   AF-A0A352A4C5-F1
#
_cell.length_a   1.000
_cell.length_b   1.000
_cell.length_c   1.000
_cell.angle_alpha   90.00
_cell.angle_beta   90.00
_cell.angle_gamma   90.00
#
_symmetry.space_group_name_H-M   'P 1'
#
loop_
_entity.id
_entity.type
_entity.pdbx_description
1 polymer ?
#
loop_
_entity_poly.entity_id
_entity_poly.type
_entity_poly.pdbx_seq_one_letter_code
_entity_poly.pdbx_strand_id
1 'polypeptide(L)'
;MNLKETAQIVSTLKEYYPKDFESTDIKSRVNAWHLILKDYDYGQVQIGVIAFVAEDKKGFAPCVGQIVDKIMATTNIGNKDSMSEMEAWDLVQKALKNSAYNSECEYDKLPDIVKKIVGSPYMLKSWSLCSISEINTVIQSNFMRSFKEERAKRAGYKVLPNNVKQSIEHKSMMLENKNA
;
A
#
# COMPACT_ATOMS: atom_id res chain seq x y z
N MET A 1 2.11 -17.47 -10.02
CA MET A 1 1.50 -18.13 -11.20
C MET A 1 2.48 -18.20 -12.37
N ASN A 2 2.32 -19.14 -13.30
CA ASN A 2 3.15 -19.32 -14.49
C ASN A 2 2.55 -18.65 -15.75
N LEU A 3 3.30 -18.67 -16.87
CA LEU A 3 2.87 -18.05 -18.14
C LEU A 3 1.58 -18.64 -18.72
N LYS A 4 1.37 -19.95 -18.57
CA LYS A 4 0.17 -20.64 -19.09
C LYS A 4 -1.07 -20.18 -18.33
N GLU A 5 -0.96 -20.07 -17.01
CA GLU A 5 -2.01 -19.53 -16.15
C GLU A 5 -2.29 -18.05 -16.49
N THR A 6 -1.26 -17.26 -16.80
CA THR A 6 -1.46 -15.86 -17.23
C THR A 6 -2.19 -15.80 -18.57
N ALA A 7 -1.87 -16.69 -19.52
CA ALA A 7 -2.58 -16.81 -20.78
C ALA A 7 -4.07 -17.13 -20.57
N GLN A 8 -4.39 -18.02 -19.63
CA GLN A 8 -5.78 -18.33 -19.28
C GLN A 8 -6.54 -17.10 -18.78
N ILE A 9 -5.93 -16.30 -17.89
CA ILE A 9 -6.54 -15.06 -17.40
C ILE A 9 -6.83 -14.07 -18.55
N VAL A 10 -5.84 -13.86 -19.43
CA VAL A 10 -5.98 -12.97 -20.59
C VAL A 10 -7.06 -13.48 -21.55
N SER A 11 -7.15 -14.79 -21.77
CA SER A 11 -8.21 -15.42 -22.55
C SER A 11 -9.59 -15.22 -21.92
N THR A 12 -9.73 -15.39 -20.61
CA THR A 12 -11.00 -15.13 -19.91
C THR A 12 -11.44 -13.67 -20.08
N LEU A 13 -10.53 -12.71 -19.94
CA LEU A 13 -10.85 -11.30 -20.16
C LEU A 13 -11.23 -11.00 -21.61
N LYS A 14 -10.63 -11.69 -22.59
CA LYS A 14 -11.02 -11.58 -23.99
C LYS A 14 -12.48 -12.03 -24.22
N GLU A 15 -12.95 -13.05 -23.52
CA GLU A 15 -14.35 -13.50 -23.63
C GLU A 15 -15.33 -12.45 -23.06
N TYR A 16 -14.97 -11.80 -21.96
CA TYR A 16 -15.79 -10.72 -21.39
C TYR A 16 -15.72 -9.42 -22.19
N TYR A 17 -14.58 -9.13 -22.83
CA TYR A 17 -14.29 -7.87 -23.50
C TYR A 17 -13.72 -8.07 -24.91
N PRO A 18 -14.43 -8.73 -25.84
CA PRO A 18 -13.86 -9.13 -27.12
C PRO A 18 -13.28 -7.96 -27.93
N LYS A 19 -13.99 -6.83 -27.97
CA LYS A 19 -13.61 -5.62 -28.72
C LYS A 19 -12.26 -5.05 -28.30
N ASP A 20 -11.93 -5.11 -27.00
CA ASP A 20 -10.70 -4.53 -26.44
C ASP A 20 -9.46 -5.42 -26.66
N PHE A 21 -9.66 -6.58 -27.28
CA PHE A 21 -8.62 -7.58 -27.54
C PHE A 21 -8.43 -7.87 -29.04
N GLU A 22 -9.25 -7.31 -29.94
CA GLU A 22 -9.21 -7.57 -31.39
C GLU A 22 -7.90 -7.14 -32.05
N SER A 23 -7.31 -6.02 -31.63
CA SER A 23 -6.14 -5.41 -32.28
C SER A 23 -4.81 -5.68 -31.56
N THR A 24 -4.82 -6.43 -30.47
CA THR A 24 -3.64 -6.60 -29.62
C THR A 24 -2.96 -7.94 -29.82
N ASP A 25 -1.63 -7.93 -29.92
CA ASP A 25 -0.84 -9.15 -29.81
C ASP A 25 -1.04 -9.77 -28.41
N ILE A 26 -1.85 -10.83 -28.36
CA ILE A 26 -2.18 -11.56 -27.15
C ILE A 26 -0.91 -12.09 -26.47
N LYS A 27 0.12 -12.52 -27.24
CA LYS A 27 1.36 -13.03 -26.65
C LYS A 27 2.11 -11.93 -25.91
N SER A 28 2.27 -10.77 -26.53
CA SER A 28 2.88 -9.60 -25.87
C SER A 28 2.10 -9.16 -24.62
N ARG A 29 0.75 -9.17 -24.68
CA ARG A 29 -0.10 -8.85 -23.52
C ARG A 29 0.11 -9.85 -22.38
N VAL A 30 0.11 -11.15 -22.67
CA VAL A 30 0.38 -12.21 -21.69
C VAL A 30 1.75 -12.03 -21.04
N ASN A 31 2.79 -11.79 -21.82
CA ASN A 31 4.14 -11.57 -21.30
C ASN A 31 4.20 -10.35 -20.37
N ALA A 32 3.61 -9.23 -20.78
CA ALA A 32 3.57 -8.01 -19.99
C ALA A 32 2.81 -8.19 -18.67
N TRP A 33 1.65 -8.85 -18.71
CA TRP A 33 0.85 -9.14 -17.53
C TRP A 33 1.56 -10.13 -16.60
N HIS A 34 2.28 -11.11 -17.16
CA HIS A 34 3.03 -12.10 -16.37
C HIS A 34 4.11 -11.43 -15.52
N LEU A 35 4.78 -10.38 -16.02
CA LEU A 35 5.77 -9.63 -15.23
C LEU A 35 5.20 -9.07 -13.92
N ILE A 36 3.91 -8.73 -13.90
CA ILE A 36 3.22 -8.20 -12.73
C ILE A 36 2.58 -9.32 -11.91
N LEU A 37 1.93 -10.27 -12.56
CA LEU A 37 1.07 -11.24 -11.90
C LEU A 37 1.78 -12.50 -11.41
N LYS A 38 3.03 -12.77 -11.85
CA LYS A 38 3.78 -13.98 -11.51
C LYS A 38 3.92 -14.25 -10.01
N ASP A 39 3.92 -13.19 -9.20
CA ASP A 39 4.08 -13.26 -7.75
C ASP A 39 2.76 -13.57 -7.00
N TYR A 40 1.63 -13.62 -7.70
CA TYR A 40 0.32 -13.97 -7.14
C TYR A 40 -0.06 -15.42 -7.47
N ASP A 41 -0.90 -16.02 -6.63
CA ASP A 41 -1.52 -17.31 -6.92
C ASP A 41 -2.58 -17.17 -8.03
N TYR A 42 -2.74 -18.21 -8.86
CA TYR A 42 -3.72 -18.20 -9.94
C TYR A 42 -5.15 -17.96 -9.43
N GLY A 43 -5.53 -18.62 -8.33
CA GLY A 43 -6.86 -18.46 -7.73
C GLY A 43 -7.13 -17.04 -7.24
N GLN A 44 -6.12 -16.39 -6.65
CA GLN A 44 -6.21 -14.98 -6.24
C GLN A 44 -6.47 -14.06 -7.43
N VAL A 45 -5.71 -14.24 -8.52
CA VAL A 45 -5.88 -13.44 -9.74
C VAL A 45 -7.25 -13.67 -10.35
N GLN A 46 -7.72 -14.92 -10.39
CA GLN A 46 -9.05 -15.26 -10.91
C GLN A 46 -10.17 -14.59 -10.10
N ILE A 47 -10.09 -14.59 -8.76
CA ILE A 47 -11.03 -13.87 -7.90
C ILE A 47 -11.01 -12.37 -8.21
N GLY A 48 -9.82 -11.77 -8.35
CA GLY A 48 -9.69 -10.35 -8.70
C GLY A 48 -10.33 -10.00 -10.05
N VAL A 49 -10.16 -10.86 -11.06
CA VAL A 49 -10.80 -10.72 -12.38
C VAL A 49 -12.32 -10.81 -12.27
N ILE A 50 -12.84 -11.83 -11.57
CA ILE A 50 -14.29 -12.01 -11.39
C ILE A 50 -14.88 -10.81 -10.66
N ALA A 51 -14.23 -10.33 -9.60
CA ALA A 51 -14.67 -9.17 -8.84
C ALA A 51 -14.71 -7.89 -9.70
N PHE A 52 -13.71 -7.68 -10.57
CA PHE A 52 -13.73 -6.56 -11.52
C PHE A 52 -14.92 -6.67 -12.48
N VAL A 53 -15.05 -7.82 -13.16
CA VAL A 53 -16.08 -8.04 -14.18
C VAL A 53 -17.48 -7.90 -13.58
N ALA A 54 -17.71 -8.41 -12.36
CA ALA A 54 -19.00 -8.34 -11.70
C ALA A 54 -19.43 -6.89 -11.35
N GLU A 55 -18.48 -5.99 -11.11
CA GLU A 55 -18.74 -4.59 -10.79
C GLU A 55 -18.75 -3.68 -12.02
N ASP A 56 -18.17 -4.15 -13.14
CA ASP A 56 -18.04 -3.34 -14.34
C ASP A 56 -19.40 -3.08 -14.99
N LYS A 57 -19.74 -1.80 -15.09
CA LYS A 57 -20.95 -1.29 -15.77
C LYS A 57 -20.61 -0.52 -17.03
N LYS A 58 -19.32 -0.26 -17.28
CA LYS A 58 -18.86 0.57 -18.40
C LYS A 58 -18.53 -0.29 -19.61
N GLY A 59 -18.21 -1.56 -19.41
CA GLY A 59 -17.98 -2.53 -20.48
C GLY A 59 -16.59 -2.41 -21.12
N PHE A 60 -15.60 -1.93 -20.36
CA PHE A 60 -14.21 -1.81 -20.81
C PHE A 60 -13.31 -2.77 -20.05
N ALA A 61 -12.38 -3.38 -20.77
CA ALA A 61 -11.41 -4.30 -20.20
C ALA A 61 -10.54 -3.63 -19.11
N PRO A 62 -10.24 -4.35 -18.02
CA PRO A 62 -9.35 -3.85 -16.99
C PRO A 62 -7.91 -3.75 -17.48
N CYS A 63 -7.17 -2.76 -16.96
CA CYS A 63 -5.71 -2.83 -16.96
C CYS A 63 -5.21 -3.76 -15.85
N VAL A 64 -3.97 -4.26 -15.97
CA VAL A 64 -3.41 -5.20 -14.98
C VAL A 64 -3.36 -4.63 -13.56
N GLY A 65 -3.19 -3.30 -13.41
CA GLY A 65 -3.22 -2.63 -12.11
C GLY A 65 -4.58 -2.70 -11.44
N GLN A 66 -5.68 -2.56 -12.19
CA GLN A 66 -7.04 -2.70 -11.65
C GLN A 66 -7.32 -4.11 -11.14
N ILE A 67 -6.74 -5.13 -11.79
CA ILE A 67 -6.81 -6.51 -11.29
C ILE A 67 -6.02 -6.66 -9.99
N VAL A 68 -4.81 -6.10 -9.91
CA VAL A 68 -4.01 -6.09 -8.67
C VAL A 68 -4.76 -5.39 -7.52
N ASP A 69 -5.44 -4.27 -7.79
CA ASP A 69 -6.27 -3.59 -6.79
C ASP A 69 -7.40 -4.49 -6.29
N LYS A 70 -8.07 -5.22 -7.18
CA LYS A 70 -9.11 -6.19 -6.81
C LYS A 70 -8.58 -7.39 -6.06
N ILE A 71 -7.41 -7.92 -6.43
CA ILE A 71 -6.71 -8.95 -5.66
C ILE A 71 -6.48 -8.44 -4.24
N MET A 72 -5.85 -7.27 -4.10
CA MET A 72 -5.58 -6.70 -2.78
C MET A 72 -6.85 -6.45 -1.98
N ALA A 73 -7.91 -5.95 -2.61
CA ALA A 73 -9.18 -5.70 -1.94
C ALA A 73 -9.81 -7.00 -1.43
N THR A 74 -9.73 -8.10 -2.20
CA THR A 74 -10.34 -9.40 -1.87
C THR A 74 -9.49 -10.26 -0.93
N THR A 75 -8.16 -10.18 -1.02
CA THR A 75 -7.26 -10.90 -0.12
C THR A 75 -7.01 -10.17 1.20
N ASN A 76 -7.22 -8.84 1.24
CA ASN A 76 -7.13 -8.06 2.48
C ASN A 76 -8.50 -7.86 3.17
N ILE A 77 -9.56 -8.56 2.75
CA ILE A 77 -10.84 -8.61 3.50
C ILE A 77 -10.52 -9.23 4.87
N GLY A 78 -10.33 -8.38 5.89
CA GLY A 78 -9.96 -8.78 7.25
C GLY A 78 -8.58 -8.30 7.73
N ASN A 79 -7.80 -7.61 6.90
CA ASN A 79 -6.55 -7.00 7.37
C ASN A 79 -6.85 -5.77 8.23
N LYS A 80 -6.66 -5.90 9.55
CA LYS A 80 -6.80 -4.86 10.59
C LYS A 80 -5.89 -3.64 10.42
N ASP A 81 -5.09 -3.60 9.35
CA ASP A 81 -4.06 -2.58 9.11
C ASP A 81 -4.57 -1.30 8.43
N SER A 82 -5.87 -1.18 8.14
CA SER A 82 -6.44 0.07 7.60
C SER A 82 -6.72 1.09 8.72
N MET A 83 -5.70 1.44 9.50
CA MET A 83 -5.78 2.54 10.45
C MET A 83 -6.02 3.84 9.68
N SER A 84 -7.09 4.54 10.00
CA SER A 84 -7.36 5.88 9.48
C SER A 84 -6.38 6.90 10.07
N GLU A 85 -6.25 8.05 9.39
CA GLU A 85 -5.40 9.15 9.86
C GLU A 85 -5.81 9.60 11.28
N MET A 86 -7.11 9.63 11.56
CA MET A 86 -7.64 10.06 12.85
C MET A 86 -7.39 9.02 13.96
N GLU A 87 -7.58 7.73 13.68
CA GLU A 87 -7.22 6.67 14.64
C GLU A 87 -5.72 6.69 14.97
N ALA A 88 -4.87 6.92 13.97
CA ALA A 88 -3.43 7.06 14.17
C ALA A 88 -3.09 8.26 15.05
N TRP A 89 -3.76 9.39 14.81
CA TRP A 89 -3.60 10.58 15.65
C TRP A 89 -4.09 10.38 17.07
N ASP A 90 -5.19 9.65 17.28
CA ASP A 90 -5.69 9.36 18.62
C ASP A 90 -4.69 8.52 19.44
N LEU A 91 -3.91 7.66 18.78
CA LEU A 91 -2.78 6.97 19.44
C LEU A 91 -1.69 7.95 19.86
N VAL A 92 -1.35 8.91 19.00
CA VAL A 92 -0.39 9.98 19.33
C VAL A 92 -0.93 10.82 20.49
N GLN A 93 -2.18 11.28 20.45
CA GLN A 93 -2.79 12.06 21.52
C GLN A 93 -2.78 11.32 22.87
N LYS A 94 -3.04 10.00 22.85
CA LYS A 94 -2.93 9.16 24.06
C LYS A 94 -1.50 9.12 24.59
N ALA A 95 -0.51 8.92 23.72
CA ALA A 95 0.91 8.91 24.07
C ALA A 95 1.38 10.26 24.65
N LEU A 96 0.90 11.38 24.09
CA LEU A 96 1.30 12.73 24.52
C LEU A 96 1.01 13.00 26.00
N LYS A 97 -0.07 12.43 26.56
CA LYS A 97 -0.49 12.63 27.95
C LYS A 97 0.59 12.25 28.98
N ASN A 98 1.47 11.30 28.65
CA ASN A 98 2.54 10.82 29.53
C ASN A 98 3.95 11.12 28.98
N SER A 99 4.04 11.74 27.80
CA SER A 99 5.31 11.91 27.08
C SER A 99 6.21 13.01 27.65
N ALA A 100 5.72 13.88 28.53
CA ALA A 100 6.57 14.89 29.18
C ALA A 100 7.70 14.23 29.99
N TYR A 101 7.43 13.06 30.58
CA TYR A 101 8.37 12.32 31.43
C TYR A 101 8.71 10.93 30.89
N ASN A 102 7.83 10.31 30.10
CA ASN A 102 7.96 8.91 29.65
C ASN A 102 7.90 8.77 28.13
N SER A 103 8.42 9.73 27.36
CA SER A 103 8.29 9.72 25.90
C SER A 103 8.89 8.50 25.21
N GLU A 104 9.97 7.90 25.74
CA GLU A 104 10.54 6.66 25.18
C GLU A 104 9.56 5.50 25.28
N CYS A 105 9.03 5.25 26.48
CA CYS A 105 8.06 4.18 26.72
C CYS A 105 6.75 4.40 25.92
N GLU A 106 6.27 5.64 25.80
CA GLU A 106 5.08 5.94 25.01
C GLU A 106 5.33 5.82 23.50
N TYR A 107 6.50 6.24 23.02
CA TYR A 107 6.90 6.06 21.62
C TYR A 107 6.98 4.58 21.26
N ASP A 108 7.52 3.76 22.14
CA ASP A 108 7.72 2.34 21.87
C ASP A 108 6.43 1.53 21.70
N LYS A 109 5.34 1.98 22.34
CA LYS A 109 4.00 1.39 22.21
C LYS A 109 3.31 1.72 20.88
N LEU A 110 3.78 2.73 20.15
CA LEU A 110 3.13 3.16 18.91
C LEU A 110 3.39 2.15 17.76
N PRO A 111 2.46 2.00 16.81
CA PRO A 111 2.72 1.22 15.59
C PRO A 111 3.85 1.83 14.75
N ASP A 112 4.58 0.99 14.00
CA ASP A 112 5.75 1.43 13.20
C ASP A 112 5.42 2.55 12.20
N ILE A 113 4.22 2.54 11.63
CA ILE A 113 3.77 3.63 10.74
C ILE A 113 3.67 4.95 11.49
N VAL A 114 3.15 4.93 12.72
CA VAL A 114 3.01 6.12 13.57
C VAL A 114 4.39 6.57 14.05
N LYS A 115 5.24 5.64 14.53
CA LYS A 115 6.62 5.93 14.94
C LYS A 115 7.40 6.65 13.84
N LYS A 116 7.27 6.21 12.59
CA LYS A 116 7.94 6.81 11.44
C LYS A 116 7.51 8.25 11.18
N ILE A 117 6.23 8.58 11.36
CA ILE A 117 5.73 9.96 11.19
C ILE A 117 6.15 10.85 12.36
N VAL A 118 6.08 10.33 13.58
CA VAL A 118 6.51 11.03 14.80
C VAL A 118 8.03 11.28 14.78
N GLY A 119 8.80 10.36 14.19
CA GLY A 119 10.24 10.48 13.98
C GLY A 119 11.09 10.07 15.19
N SER A 120 10.74 10.49 16.40
CA SER A 120 11.49 10.10 17.61
C SER A 120 10.71 10.29 18.92
N PRO A 121 11.14 9.65 20.04
CA PRO A 121 10.61 9.93 21.37
C PRO A 121 10.77 11.40 21.78
N TYR A 122 11.85 12.06 21.36
CA TYR A 122 12.07 13.48 21.64
C TYR A 122 10.96 14.35 21.05
N MET A 123 10.47 14.02 19.85
CA MET A 123 9.36 14.75 19.23
C MET A 123 8.06 14.61 20.04
N LEU A 124 7.75 13.42 20.57
CA LEU A 124 6.59 13.26 21.47
C LEU A 124 6.72 14.11 22.73
N LYS A 125 7.92 14.16 23.33
CA LYS A 125 8.16 15.01 24.49
C LYS A 125 7.95 16.48 24.14
N SER A 126 8.54 16.94 23.04
CA SER A 126 8.39 18.32 22.55
C SER A 126 6.91 18.68 22.36
N TRP A 127 6.16 17.85 21.64
CA TRP A 127 4.73 18.07 21.41
C TRP A 127 3.90 18.02 22.69
N SER A 128 4.28 17.22 23.68
CA SER A 128 3.55 17.16 24.97
C SER A 128 3.67 18.43 25.81
N LEU A 129 4.68 19.25 25.54
CA LEU A 129 4.91 20.55 26.19
C LEU A 129 4.27 21.72 25.42
N CYS A 130 3.76 21.48 24.21
CA CYS A 130 3.04 22.47 23.42
C CYS A 130 1.64 22.75 24.00
N SER A 131 1.11 23.92 23.65
CA SER A 131 -0.27 24.26 24.01
C SER A 131 -1.27 23.36 23.29
N ILE A 132 -2.43 23.10 23.91
CA ILE A 132 -3.52 22.32 23.30
C ILE A 132 -3.96 22.94 21.95
N SER A 133 -3.94 24.27 21.84
CA SER A 133 -4.24 24.99 20.61
C SER A 133 -3.24 24.69 19.48
N GLU A 134 -1.96 24.54 19.79
CA GLU A 134 -0.92 24.22 18.80
C GLU A 134 -0.96 22.74 18.38
N ILE A 135 -1.25 21.86 19.35
CA ILE A 135 -1.42 20.42 19.11
C ILE A 135 -2.61 20.17 18.17
N ASN A 136 -3.77 20.77 18.44
CA ASN A 136 -5.01 20.56 17.68
C ASN A 136 -5.06 21.33 16.34
N THR A 137 -3.96 21.96 15.91
CA THR A 137 -3.91 22.72 14.65
C THR A 137 -2.78 22.24 13.76
N VAL A 138 -1.60 22.86 13.88
CA VAL A 138 -0.47 22.66 12.96
C VAL A 138 0.10 21.26 13.09
N ILE A 139 0.29 20.78 14.34
CA ILE A 139 0.87 19.46 14.60
C ILE A 139 -0.05 18.37 14.08
N GLN A 140 -1.34 18.41 14.45
CA GLN A 140 -2.34 17.46 13.95
C GLN A 140 -2.39 17.47 12.41
N SER A 141 -2.56 18.63 11.78
CA SER A 141 -2.69 18.72 10.32
C SER A 141 -1.46 18.18 9.57
N ASN A 142 -0.26 18.52 10.03
CA ASN A 142 0.98 17.99 9.46
C ASN A 142 1.09 16.47 9.66
N PHE A 143 0.77 15.97 10.85
CA PHE A 143 0.75 14.54 11.11
C PHE A 143 -0.21 13.80 10.17
N MET A 144 -1.46 14.28 10.02
CA MET A 144 -2.47 13.66 9.15
C MET A 144 -1.98 13.58 7.70
N ARG A 145 -1.37 14.67 7.20
CA ARG A 145 -0.83 14.72 5.84
C ARG A 145 0.30 13.70 5.66
N SER A 146 1.30 13.73 6.54
CA SER A 146 2.45 12.82 6.45
C SER A 146 2.04 11.35 6.64
N PHE A 147 1.07 11.07 7.51
CA PHE A 147 0.52 9.73 7.69
C PHE A 147 -0.18 9.24 6.42
N LYS A 148 -1.01 10.09 5.79
CA LYS A 148 -1.68 9.76 4.54
C LYS A 148 -0.68 9.44 3.42
N GLU A 149 0.37 10.24 3.30
CA GLU A 149 1.44 10.04 2.31
C GLU A 149 2.22 8.74 2.55
N GLU A 150 2.63 8.47 3.79
CA GLU A 150 3.36 7.24 4.13
C GLU A 150 2.47 6.00 3.95
N ARG A 151 1.18 6.07 4.30
CA ARG A 151 0.24 4.98 4.05
C ARG A 151 0.08 4.72 2.55
N ALA A 152 -0.05 5.77 1.74
CA ALA A 152 -0.10 5.64 0.29
C ALA A 152 1.19 5.03 -0.28
N LYS A 153 2.35 5.45 0.25
CA LYS A 153 3.66 4.89 -0.11
C LYS A 153 3.76 3.40 0.23
N ARG A 154 3.33 2.99 1.43
CA ARG A 154 3.32 1.58 1.86
C ARG A 154 2.36 0.74 1.01
N ALA A 155 1.17 1.25 0.74
CA ALA A 155 0.19 0.60 -0.14
C ALA A 155 0.75 0.42 -1.56
N GLY A 156 1.33 1.48 -2.12
CA GLY A 156 1.99 1.47 -3.43
C GLY A 156 3.16 0.50 -3.47
N TYR A 157 3.98 0.43 -2.42
CA TYR A 157 5.08 -0.54 -2.34
C TYR A 157 4.56 -1.98 -2.26
N LYS A 158 3.48 -2.24 -1.52
CA LYS A 158 2.90 -3.58 -1.36
C LYS A 158 2.49 -4.22 -2.69
N VAL A 159 1.93 -3.43 -3.60
CA VAL A 159 1.49 -3.88 -4.94
C VAL A 159 2.62 -4.05 -5.95
N LEU A 160 3.86 -3.63 -5.64
CA LEU A 160 4.97 -3.81 -6.56
C LEU A 160 5.36 -5.29 -6.70
N PRO A 161 5.72 -5.73 -7.92
CA PRO A 161 6.33 -7.03 -8.14
C PRO A 161 7.64 -7.20 -7.36
N ASN A 162 7.98 -8.44 -6.99
CA ASN A 162 9.12 -8.74 -6.13
C ASN A 162 10.46 -8.30 -6.73
N ASN A 163 10.65 -8.44 -8.04
CA ASN A 163 11.86 -7.97 -8.72
C ASN A 163 12.04 -6.44 -8.62
N VAL A 164 10.95 -5.68 -8.60
CA VAL A 164 10.99 -4.22 -8.42
C VAL A 164 11.34 -3.89 -6.97
N LYS A 165 10.73 -4.56 -6.00
CA LYS A 165 11.04 -4.42 -4.56
C LYS A 165 12.51 -4.69 -4.26
N GLN A 166 13.04 -5.80 -4.76
CA GLN A 166 14.46 -6.17 -4.62
C GLN A 166 15.39 -5.10 -5.20
N SER A 167 15.03 -4.52 -6.35
CA SER A 167 15.82 -3.45 -6.97
C SER A 167 15.85 -2.18 -6.13
N ILE A 168 14.74 -1.86 -5.45
CA ILE A 168 14.65 -0.71 -4.52
C ILE A 168 15.51 -0.98 -3.27
N GLU A 169 15.38 -2.16 -2.67
CA GLU A 169 16.14 -2.55 -1.46
C GLU A 169 17.64 -2.55 -1.71
N HIS A 170 18.09 -3.16 -2.81
CA HIS A 170 19.50 -3.18 -3.20
C HIS A 170 20.06 -1.75 -3.36
N LYS A 171 19.28 -0.84 -3.97
CA LYS A 171 19.68 0.56 -4.11
C LYS A 171 19.80 1.26 -2.76
N SER A 172 18.90 1.00 -1.81
CA SER A 172 18.98 1.56 -0.45
C SER A 172 20.22 1.08 0.30
N MET A 173 20.52 -0.22 0.28
CA MET A 173 21.72 -0.77 0.92
C MET A 173 23.02 -0.15 0.38
N MET A 174 23.09 0.07 -0.93
CA MET A 174 24.23 0.73 -1.58
C MET A 174 24.42 2.20 -1.18
N LEU A 175 23.36 2.89 -0.76
CA LEU A 175 23.43 4.27 -0.28
C LEU A 175 23.88 4.34 1.18
N GLU A 176 23.42 3.41 2.02
CA GLU A 176 23.83 3.31 3.42
C GLU A 176 25.32 2.99 3.54
N ASN A 177 25.84 2.06 2.73
CA ASN A 177 27.26 1.70 2.70
C ASN A 177 28.20 2.80 2.16
N LYS A 178 27.66 3.82 1.47
CA LYS A 178 28.46 4.98 1.01
C LYS A 178 28.54 6.11 2.03
N ASN A 179 27.66 6.09 3.03
CA ASN A 179 27.55 7.12 4.07
C ASN A 179 28.10 6.63 5.43
N ALA A 180 28.63 5.40 5.48
CA ALA A 180 29.35 4.81 6.61
C ALA A 180 30.86 4.83 6.34
#